data_AF-A0A2I0MQF3-F1
#
_entry.id   AF-A0A2I0MQF3-F1
#
_cell.length_a   1.000
_cell.length_b   1.000
_cell.length_c   1.000
_cell.angle_alpha   90.00
_cell.angle_beta   90.00
_cell.angle_gamma   90.00
#
_symmetry.space_group_name_H-M   'P 1'
#
loop_
_entity.id
_entity.type
_entity.pdbx_description
1 polymer ?
#
loop_
_entity_poly.entity_id
_entity_poly.type
_entity_poly.pdbx_seq_one_letter_code
_entity_poly.pdbx_strand_id
1 'polypeptide(L)'
;MVGKTFTYLLGSDAAALLFNSKNEDLNAEDVYSRLTTPVFGKGVAYDVPNVVFLEQKKMLKTGLNIAQFKQHVSVIEEETKEYFKAWGESGEKNLFEALSELIILTASHCLHGKEIRSLLNEKVAQLYADLDGGFTHAAWLLPGWLPLPSFRRRDRAHKEIKNIFYKVIQKRRNSEEKEDDMLQTLLDASYKDGRPLTDDEIAGMLIGLLLAGQHTSSTTSAWLGFFIARDKAVQERCFAEQKAVCGDDLPPFSLFSAQGSQFAGSLSERNFKA
;
A
#
# COMPACT_ATOMS: atom_id res chain seq x y z
N MET A 1 -23.31 10.32 -15.17
CA MET A 1 -23.48 11.38 -14.14
C MET A 1 -22.39 12.42 -14.35
N VAL A 2 -22.69 13.72 -14.21
CA VAL A 2 -21.77 14.87 -14.45
C VAL A 2 -21.25 14.98 -15.90
N GLY A 3 -22.15 14.85 -16.89
CA GLY A 3 -21.79 15.05 -18.31
C GLY A 3 -20.90 13.95 -18.93
N LYS A 4 -20.73 12.82 -18.24
CA LYS A 4 -20.01 11.63 -18.75
C LYS A 4 -20.94 10.41 -18.78
N THR A 5 -20.74 9.57 -19.80
CA THR A 5 -21.40 8.27 -19.99
C THR A 5 -20.52 7.17 -19.37
N PHE A 6 -21.15 6.25 -18.64
CA PHE A 6 -20.50 5.10 -18.01
C PHE A 6 -21.16 3.82 -18.51
N THR A 7 -20.35 2.87 -18.96
CA THR A 7 -20.81 1.54 -19.38
C THR A 7 -20.25 0.51 -18.41
N TYR A 8 -21.13 -0.25 -17.75
CA TYR A 8 -20.74 -1.31 -16.83
C TYR A 8 -20.69 -2.65 -17.55
N LEU A 9 -19.65 -3.44 -17.27
CA LEU A 9 -19.45 -4.80 -17.78
C LEU A 9 -19.57 -5.76 -16.60
N LEU A 10 -20.72 -6.41 -16.46
CA LEU A 10 -21.03 -7.25 -15.29
C LEU A 10 -20.87 -8.74 -15.62
N GLY A 11 -20.23 -9.48 -14.71
CA GLY A 11 -19.94 -10.91 -14.89
C GLY A 11 -18.64 -11.15 -15.66
N SER A 12 -18.16 -12.41 -15.60
CA SER A 12 -16.86 -12.81 -16.16
C SER A 12 -16.76 -12.50 -17.66
N ASP A 13 -17.75 -12.93 -18.45
CA ASP A 13 -17.73 -12.81 -19.90
C ASP A 13 -17.68 -11.36 -20.36
N ALA A 14 -18.46 -10.47 -19.72
CA ALA A 14 -18.46 -9.06 -20.05
C ALA A 14 -17.18 -8.36 -19.58
N ALA A 15 -16.74 -8.63 -18.35
CA ALA A 15 -15.55 -7.99 -17.77
C ALA A 15 -14.25 -8.38 -18.50
N ALA A 16 -14.21 -9.55 -19.15
CA ALA A 16 -13.08 -9.98 -19.97
C ALA A 16 -12.72 -8.95 -21.06
N LEU A 17 -13.69 -8.20 -21.59
CA LEU A 17 -13.42 -7.09 -22.51
C LEU A 17 -12.49 -6.06 -21.87
N LEU A 18 -12.78 -5.61 -20.64
CA LEU A 18 -11.96 -4.62 -19.94
C LEU A 18 -10.57 -5.17 -19.59
N PHE A 19 -10.49 -6.39 -19.08
CA PHE A 19 -9.23 -6.95 -18.61
C PHE A 19 -8.27 -7.37 -19.73
N ASN A 20 -8.77 -7.75 -20.90
CA ASN A 20 -7.95 -8.20 -22.03
C ASN A 20 -7.69 -7.11 -23.08
N SER A 21 -8.32 -5.95 -22.95
CA SER A 21 -8.09 -4.83 -23.87
C SER A 21 -6.68 -4.27 -23.71
N LYS A 22 -6.13 -3.77 -24.82
CA LYS A 22 -4.90 -2.99 -24.75
C LYS A 22 -5.21 -1.59 -24.24
N ASN A 23 -4.20 -0.94 -23.68
CA ASN A 23 -4.36 0.40 -23.10
C ASN A 23 -4.59 1.49 -24.18
N GLU A 24 -4.31 1.20 -25.46
CA GLU A 24 -4.67 2.08 -26.57
C GLU A 24 -6.19 2.06 -26.88
N ASP A 25 -6.89 0.98 -26.52
CA ASP A 25 -8.34 0.83 -26.76
C ASP A 25 -9.16 1.27 -25.53
N LEU A 26 -8.77 0.82 -24.34
CA LEU A 26 -9.37 1.20 -23.06
C LEU A 26 -8.29 1.78 -22.14
N ASN A 27 -8.15 3.11 -22.17
CA ASN A 27 -7.03 3.82 -21.55
C ASN A 27 -7.25 4.11 -20.05
N ALA A 28 -6.31 3.68 -19.22
CA ALA A 28 -6.36 3.90 -17.78
C ALA A 28 -5.92 5.33 -17.37
N GLU A 29 -4.92 5.90 -18.06
CA GLU A 29 -4.35 7.20 -17.73
C GLU A 29 -5.36 8.35 -17.91
N ASP A 30 -6.19 8.27 -18.95
CA ASP A 30 -7.28 9.21 -19.27
C ASP A 30 -8.27 9.38 -18.11
N VAL A 31 -8.46 8.33 -17.30
CA VAL A 31 -9.39 8.32 -16.17
C VAL A 31 -8.68 8.61 -14.86
N TYR A 32 -7.53 7.97 -14.61
CA TYR A 32 -6.90 7.98 -13.29
C TYR A 32 -5.91 9.12 -13.07
N SER A 33 -5.26 9.65 -14.12
CA SER A 33 -4.22 10.69 -14.00
C SER A 33 -4.69 11.91 -13.18
N ARG A 34 -5.90 12.40 -13.44
CA ARG A 34 -6.49 13.55 -12.72
C ARG A 34 -6.63 13.35 -11.22
N LEU A 35 -6.78 12.10 -10.78
CA LEU A 35 -6.89 11.73 -9.37
C LEU A 35 -5.51 11.47 -8.77
N THR A 36 -4.68 10.71 -9.47
CA THR A 36 -3.43 10.19 -8.92
C THR A 36 -2.25 11.12 -9.07
N THR A 37 -2.11 11.86 -10.18
CA THR A 37 -0.96 12.74 -10.42
C THR A 37 -0.79 13.81 -9.33
N PRO A 38 -1.85 14.47 -8.84
CA PRO A 38 -1.70 15.42 -7.74
C PRO A 38 -1.31 14.79 -6.39
N VAL A 39 -1.48 13.47 -6.25
CA VAL A 39 -1.17 12.72 -5.02
C VAL A 39 0.23 12.10 -5.09
N PHE A 40 0.52 11.34 -6.16
CA PHE A 40 1.80 10.65 -6.35
C PHE A 40 2.87 11.57 -6.92
N GLY A 41 2.48 12.59 -7.68
CA GLY A 41 3.37 13.51 -8.35
C GLY A 41 3.54 13.20 -9.83
N LYS A 42 4.33 14.04 -10.50
CA LYS A 42 4.62 13.91 -11.93
C LYS A 42 5.65 12.81 -12.19
N GLY A 43 5.67 12.32 -13.43
CA GLY A 43 6.66 11.34 -13.90
C GLY A 43 6.44 9.92 -13.39
N VAL A 44 5.33 9.63 -12.70
CA VAL A 44 5.04 8.31 -12.13
C VAL A 44 3.59 7.89 -12.39
N ALA A 45 3.37 6.58 -12.40
CA ALA A 45 2.05 5.98 -12.53
C ALA A 45 1.29 6.48 -13.78
N TYR A 46 0.12 7.08 -13.59
CA TYR A 46 -0.75 7.52 -14.68
C TYR A 46 -0.38 8.90 -15.24
N ASP A 47 0.73 9.52 -14.80
CA ASP A 47 1.27 10.77 -15.40
C ASP A 47 2.19 10.51 -16.60
N VAL A 48 2.55 9.24 -16.86
CA VAL A 48 3.47 8.84 -17.93
C VAL A 48 2.79 7.89 -18.91
N PRO A 49 3.31 7.73 -20.14
CA PRO A 49 2.81 6.72 -21.07
C PRO A 49 2.86 5.32 -20.45
N ASN A 50 1.88 4.48 -20.78
CA ASN A 50 1.73 3.14 -20.21
C ASN A 50 3.01 2.29 -20.25
N VAL A 51 3.77 2.37 -21.36
CA VAL A 51 5.05 1.67 -21.52
C VAL A 51 6.09 2.05 -20.47
N VAL A 52 6.11 3.31 -20.03
CA VAL A 52 6.99 3.81 -18.95
C VAL A 52 6.48 3.32 -17.60
N PHE A 53 5.17 3.36 -17.38
CA PHE A 53 4.58 2.85 -16.13
C PHE A 53 4.79 1.34 -15.97
N LEU A 54 4.76 0.55 -17.06
CA LEU A 54 5.11 -0.87 -17.02
C LEU A 54 6.55 -1.11 -16.55
N GLU A 55 7.50 -0.24 -16.92
CA GLU A 55 8.87 -0.31 -16.42
C GLU A 55 8.94 0.03 -14.92
N GLN A 56 8.24 1.07 -14.47
CA GLN A 56 8.12 1.40 -13.04
C GLN A 56 7.51 0.24 -12.23
N LYS A 57 6.45 -0.40 -12.72
CA LYS A 57 5.85 -1.59 -12.09
C LYS A 57 6.84 -2.75 -12.03
N LYS A 58 7.67 -2.94 -13.06
CA LYS A 58 8.71 -3.96 -13.07
C LYS A 58 9.77 -3.69 -11.99
N MET A 59 10.20 -2.44 -11.83
CA MET A 59 11.15 -2.02 -10.78
C MET A 59 10.57 -2.21 -9.37
N LEU A 60 9.30 -1.88 -9.16
CA LEU A 60 8.64 -2.17 -7.87
C LEU A 60 8.57 -3.67 -7.62
N LYS A 61 8.24 -4.46 -8.65
CA LYS A 61 8.16 -5.92 -8.54
C LYS A 61 9.50 -6.56 -8.16
N THR A 62 10.64 -6.00 -8.57
CA THR A 62 11.94 -6.56 -8.17
C THR A 62 12.20 -6.44 -6.67
N GLY A 63 11.67 -5.41 -6.01
CA GLY A 63 11.72 -5.26 -4.55
C GLY A 63 10.65 -6.08 -3.81
N LEU A 64 9.69 -6.66 -4.53
CA LEU A 64 8.65 -7.52 -3.96
C LEU A 64 8.99 -8.99 -4.21
N ASN A 65 10.04 -9.46 -3.55
CA ASN A 65 10.59 -10.80 -3.73
C ASN A 65 10.65 -11.60 -2.41
N ILE A 66 10.92 -12.90 -2.52
CA ILE A 66 10.93 -13.83 -1.37
C ILE A 66 11.96 -13.43 -0.31
N ALA A 67 13.13 -12.91 -0.70
CA ALA A 67 14.14 -12.50 0.26
C ALA A 67 13.63 -11.34 1.13
N GLN A 68 12.99 -10.35 0.50
CA GLN A 68 12.36 -9.23 1.17
C GLN A 68 11.19 -9.69 2.06
N PHE A 69 10.31 -10.56 1.55
CA PHE A 69 9.19 -11.07 2.35
C PHE A 69 9.61 -11.83 3.61
N LYS A 70 10.74 -12.55 3.59
CA LYS A 70 11.27 -13.19 4.80
C LYS A 70 11.60 -12.17 5.90
N GLN A 71 12.14 -11.01 5.53
CA GLN A 71 12.42 -9.93 6.47
C GLN A 71 11.14 -9.22 6.93
N HIS A 72 10.20 -9.01 6.02
CA HIS A 72 8.94 -8.34 6.33
C HIS A 72 8.12 -9.08 7.39
N VAL A 73 8.13 -10.41 7.41
CA VAL A 73 7.33 -11.20 8.36
C VAL A 73 7.66 -10.83 9.81
N SER A 74 8.94 -10.81 10.19
CA SER A 74 9.34 -10.46 11.56
C SER A 74 9.05 -9.00 11.89
N VAL A 75 9.22 -8.10 10.91
CA VAL A 75 8.90 -6.67 11.07
C VAL A 75 7.41 -6.47 11.34
N ILE A 76 6.54 -7.11 10.55
CA ILE A 76 5.09 -7.03 10.71
C ILE A 76 4.67 -7.62 12.06
N GLU A 77 5.24 -8.77 12.45
CA GLU A 77 4.96 -9.39 13.75
C GLU A 77 5.32 -8.45 14.92
N GLU A 78 6.50 -7.84 14.88
CA GLU A 78 6.97 -6.93 15.92
C GLU A 78 6.10 -5.68 16.03
N GLU A 79 5.83 -5.00 14.92
CA GLU A 79 4.96 -3.82 14.87
C GLU A 79 3.54 -4.15 15.36
N THR A 80 3.01 -5.32 14.99
CA THR A 80 1.67 -5.78 15.43
C THR A 80 1.64 -6.00 16.94
N LYS A 81 2.64 -6.72 17.48
CA LYS A 81 2.74 -6.98 18.93
C LYS A 81 2.89 -5.67 19.69
N GLU A 82 3.75 -4.76 19.23
CA GLU A 82 3.98 -3.47 19.88
C GLU A 82 2.71 -2.60 19.89
N TYR A 83 2.05 -2.47 18.74
CA TYR A 83 0.83 -1.66 18.60
C TYR A 83 -0.29 -2.14 19.54
N PHE A 84 -0.52 -3.45 19.60
CA PHE A 84 -1.60 -4.02 20.40
C PHE A 84 -1.30 -4.10 21.92
N LYS A 85 -0.08 -3.81 22.39
CA LYS A 85 0.18 -3.66 23.84
C LYS A 85 -0.72 -2.60 24.49
N ALA A 86 -1.02 -1.52 23.75
CA ALA A 86 -1.88 -0.44 24.22
C ALA A 86 -3.37 -0.83 24.38
N TRP A 87 -3.76 -2.02 23.91
CA TRP A 87 -5.14 -2.51 24.04
C TRP A 87 -5.44 -3.16 25.39
N GLY A 88 -4.41 -3.51 26.17
CA GLY A 88 -4.57 -4.19 27.45
C GLY A 88 -5.18 -5.60 27.31
N GLU A 89 -5.75 -6.11 28.40
CA GLU A 89 -6.26 -7.50 28.45
C GLU A 89 -7.64 -7.69 27.79
N SER A 90 -8.50 -6.66 27.79
CA SER A 90 -9.82 -6.70 27.16
C SER A 90 -10.42 -5.30 26.96
N GLY A 91 -11.39 -5.17 26.04
CA GLY A 91 -12.14 -3.93 25.84
C GLY A 91 -12.88 -3.88 24.51
N GLU A 92 -13.50 -2.74 24.23
CA GLU A 92 -14.18 -2.42 22.96
C GLU A 92 -13.50 -1.21 22.32
N LYS A 93 -13.03 -1.37 21.08
CA LYS A 93 -12.28 -0.35 20.32
C LYS A 93 -12.64 -0.44 18.83
N ASN A 94 -12.35 0.61 18.08
CA ASN A 94 -12.55 0.63 16.64
C ASN A 94 -11.43 -0.17 15.94
N LEU A 95 -11.76 -1.37 15.44
CA LEU A 95 -10.81 -2.25 14.76
C LEU A 95 -10.28 -1.66 13.44
N PHE A 96 -11.11 -0.93 12.70
CA PHE A 96 -10.70 -0.36 11.40
C PHE A 96 -9.70 0.79 11.57
N GLU A 97 -9.92 1.68 12.54
CA GLU A 97 -8.97 2.74 12.88
C GLU A 97 -7.64 2.12 13.32
N ALA A 98 -7.68 1.12 14.20
CA ALA A 98 -6.48 0.47 14.68
C ALA A 98 -5.69 -0.27 13.60
N LEU A 99 -6.36 -1.00 12.72
CA LEU A 99 -5.69 -1.67 11.61
C LEU A 99 -5.17 -0.67 10.58
N SER A 100 -5.84 0.48 10.39
CA SER A 100 -5.31 1.55 9.55
C SER A 100 -4.02 2.12 10.16
N GLU A 101 -3.99 2.41 11.46
CA GLU A 101 -2.78 2.87 12.13
C GLU A 101 -1.66 1.83 12.11
N LEU A 102 -1.95 0.55 12.38
CA LEU A 102 -0.95 -0.50 12.33
C LEU A 102 -0.37 -0.67 10.92
N ILE A 103 -1.23 -0.71 9.89
CA ILE A 103 -0.78 -1.02 8.54
C ILE A 103 0.10 0.08 7.96
N ILE A 104 -0.10 1.35 8.35
CA ILE A 104 0.77 2.42 7.85
C ILE A 104 2.18 2.27 8.43
N LEU A 105 2.29 1.80 9.68
CA LEU A 105 3.57 1.49 10.31
C LEU A 105 4.22 0.29 9.62
N THR A 106 3.50 -0.82 9.48
CA THR A 106 4.06 -2.04 8.85
C THR A 106 4.44 -1.82 7.39
N ALA A 107 3.58 -1.14 6.62
CA ALA A 107 3.80 -0.89 5.20
C ALA A 107 4.96 0.08 5.00
N SER A 108 5.06 1.14 5.81
CA SER A 108 6.21 2.04 5.73
C SER A 108 7.51 1.35 6.13
N HIS A 109 7.50 0.53 7.18
CA HIS A 109 8.71 -0.20 7.59
C HIS A 109 9.18 -1.16 6.49
N CYS A 110 8.28 -1.97 5.94
CA CYS A 110 8.62 -2.95 4.91
C CYS A 110 8.94 -2.31 3.54
N LEU A 111 8.20 -1.27 3.14
CA LEU A 111 8.24 -0.75 1.77
C LEU A 111 9.05 0.54 1.62
N HIS A 112 9.33 1.25 2.71
CA HIS A 112 10.14 2.47 2.69
C HIS A 112 11.46 2.34 3.45
N GLY A 113 11.62 1.30 4.27
CA GLY A 113 12.78 1.11 5.13
C GLY A 113 12.67 1.82 6.47
N LYS A 114 13.58 1.46 7.38
CA LYS A 114 13.57 1.91 8.79
C LYS A 114 13.73 3.42 8.94
N GLU A 115 14.46 4.10 8.05
CA GLU A 115 14.68 5.53 8.15
C GLU A 115 13.39 6.31 7.95
N ILE A 116 12.59 5.96 6.94
CA ILE A 116 11.31 6.61 6.71
C ILE A 116 10.31 6.23 7.81
N ARG A 117 10.28 4.94 8.20
CA ARG A 117 9.46 4.47 9.32
C ARG A 117 9.75 5.20 10.62
N SER A 118 11.02 5.52 10.91
CA SER A 118 11.43 6.26 12.11
C SER A 118 10.93 7.71 12.14
N LEU A 119 10.61 8.28 10.97
CA LEU A 119 10.06 9.62 10.83
C LEU A 119 8.53 9.63 10.92
N LEU A 120 7.88 8.46 10.88
CA LEU A 120 6.44 8.35 11.07
C LEU A 120 6.06 8.70 12.50
N ASN A 121 5.44 9.86 12.65
CA ASN A 121 4.76 10.34 13.85
C ASN A 121 3.38 10.87 13.46
N GLU A 122 2.62 11.36 14.44
CA GLU A 122 1.27 11.92 14.23
C GLU A 122 1.24 12.97 13.11
N LYS A 123 2.27 13.81 12.99
CA LYS A 123 2.35 14.82 11.94
C LYS A 123 2.46 14.18 10.55
N VAL A 124 3.35 13.20 10.38
CA VAL A 124 3.52 12.53 9.07
C VAL A 124 2.31 11.66 8.74
N ALA A 125 1.70 11.02 9.73
CA ALA A 125 0.43 10.31 9.56
C ALA A 125 -0.68 11.26 9.05
N GLN A 126 -0.78 12.46 9.60
CA GLN A 126 -1.73 13.47 9.11
C GLN A 126 -1.42 13.93 7.68
N LEU A 127 -0.15 14.00 7.27
CA LEU A 127 0.20 14.29 5.88
C LEU A 127 -0.29 13.19 4.93
N TYR A 128 -0.22 11.92 5.32
CA TYR A 128 -0.81 10.83 4.54
C TYR A 128 -2.33 10.92 4.47
N ALA A 129 -3.00 11.22 5.59
CA ALA A 129 -4.44 11.46 5.60
C ALA A 129 -4.85 12.64 4.69
N ASP A 130 -4.04 13.70 4.64
CA ASP A 130 -4.26 14.85 3.75
C ASP A 130 -4.04 14.48 2.27
N LEU A 131 -3.08 13.59 1.96
CA LEU A 131 -2.92 13.01 0.62
C LEU A 131 -4.13 12.16 0.22
N ASP A 132 -4.61 11.32 1.14
CA ASP A 132 -5.78 10.46 0.95
C ASP A 132 -7.05 11.26 0.71
N GLY A 133 -7.19 12.41 1.37
CA GLY A 133 -8.22 13.41 1.10
C GLY A 133 -8.21 13.95 -0.35
N GLY A 134 -7.19 13.60 -1.14
CA GLY A 134 -7.13 13.81 -2.58
C GLY A 134 -8.01 12.86 -3.40
N PHE A 135 -8.31 11.65 -2.90
CA PHE A 135 -9.12 10.63 -3.59
C PHE A 135 -10.60 10.77 -3.28
N THR A 136 -11.19 11.89 -3.67
CA THR A 136 -12.61 12.19 -3.41
C THR A 136 -13.43 12.19 -4.70
N HIS A 137 -14.74 11.97 -4.57
CA HIS A 137 -15.69 12.20 -5.66
C HIS A 137 -15.56 13.61 -6.25
N ALA A 138 -15.27 14.61 -5.40
CA ALA A 138 -15.00 15.97 -5.83
C ALA A 138 -13.76 16.06 -6.73
N ALA A 139 -12.64 15.41 -6.37
CA ALA A 139 -11.44 15.35 -7.22
C ALA A 139 -11.69 14.62 -8.55
N TRP A 140 -12.55 13.60 -8.52
CA TRP A 140 -12.89 12.83 -9.73
C TRP A 140 -13.80 13.60 -10.69
N LEU A 141 -14.61 14.55 -10.21
CA LEU A 141 -15.61 15.23 -11.03
C LEU A 141 -15.22 16.67 -11.35
N LEU A 142 -14.67 17.40 -10.39
CA LEU A 142 -14.43 18.83 -10.50
C LEU A 142 -13.04 19.15 -11.07
N PRO A 143 -12.85 20.33 -11.67
CA PRO A 143 -11.54 20.76 -12.15
C PRO A 143 -10.53 20.93 -11.01
N GLY A 144 -9.29 20.49 -11.23
CA GLY A 144 -8.22 20.50 -10.21
C GLY A 144 -7.73 21.89 -9.79
N TRP A 145 -8.06 22.96 -10.54
CA TRP A 145 -7.71 24.34 -10.20
C TRP A 145 -8.64 24.97 -9.15
N LEU A 146 -9.73 24.29 -8.75
CA LEU A 146 -10.61 24.80 -7.71
C LEU A 146 -9.90 24.85 -6.35
N PRO A 147 -10.02 25.95 -5.59
CA PRO A 147 -9.30 26.14 -4.33
C PRO A 147 -9.98 25.43 -3.15
N LEU A 148 -10.41 24.17 -3.33
CA LEU A 148 -11.05 23.39 -2.28
C LEU A 148 -10.07 23.13 -1.12
N PRO A 149 -10.52 23.18 0.14
CA PRO A 149 -9.64 22.92 1.29
C PRO A 149 -8.90 21.58 1.21
N SER A 150 -9.57 20.51 0.73
CA SER A 150 -8.95 19.20 0.53
C SER A 150 -7.84 19.22 -0.51
N PHE A 151 -8.00 19.94 -1.63
CA PHE A 151 -6.97 20.04 -2.68
C PHE A 151 -5.75 20.79 -2.16
N ARG A 152 -5.97 21.89 -1.43
CA ARG A 152 -4.87 22.66 -0.82
C ARG A 152 -4.10 21.85 0.22
N ARG A 153 -4.80 21.06 1.05
CA ARG A 153 -4.19 20.15 2.02
C ARG A 153 -3.38 19.04 1.32
N ARG A 154 -3.97 18.37 0.33
CA ARG A 154 -3.29 17.37 -0.52
C ARG A 154 -1.99 17.93 -1.12
N ASP A 155 -2.07 19.07 -1.80
CA ASP A 155 -0.92 19.64 -2.52
C ASP A 155 0.19 20.08 -1.55
N ARG A 156 -0.18 20.56 -0.37
CA ARG A 156 0.76 20.87 0.71
C ARG A 156 1.41 19.59 1.24
N ALA A 157 0.61 18.58 1.55
CA ALA A 157 1.09 17.32 2.09
C ALA A 157 2.02 16.59 1.12
N HIS A 158 1.69 16.61 -0.18
CA HIS A 158 2.53 16.10 -1.25
C HIS A 158 3.94 16.70 -1.21
N LYS A 159 4.03 18.03 -1.11
CA LYS A 159 5.32 18.72 -1.03
C LYS A 159 6.08 18.40 0.26
N GLU A 160 5.40 18.36 1.39
CA GLU A 160 6.03 18.06 2.69
C GLU A 160 6.56 16.61 2.72
N ILE A 161 5.80 15.63 2.23
CA ILE A 161 6.23 14.22 2.13
C ILE A 161 7.38 14.06 1.14
N LYS A 162 7.31 14.66 -0.04
CA LYS A 162 8.44 14.62 -1.00
C LYS A 162 9.72 15.19 -0.39
N ASN A 163 9.64 16.28 0.35
CA ASN A 163 10.80 16.86 1.03
C ASN A 163 11.40 15.91 2.08
N ILE A 164 10.58 15.11 2.77
CA ILE A 164 11.06 14.06 3.68
C ILE A 164 11.80 12.99 2.88
N PHE A 165 11.19 12.48 1.81
CA PHE A 165 11.79 11.45 0.97
C PHE A 165 13.09 11.90 0.30
N TYR A 166 13.15 13.13 -0.23
CA TYR A 166 14.38 13.68 -0.81
C TYR A 166 15.54 13.67 0.18
N LYS A 167 15.30 14.04 1.45
CA LYS A 167 16.36 14.01 2.47
C LYS A 167 16.87 12.59 2.71
N VAL A 168 15.97 11.61 2.77
CA VAL A 168 16.35 10.20 2.97
C VAL A 168 17.08 9.65 1.74
N ILE A 169 16.55 9.88 0.54
CA ILE A 169 17.15 9.49 -0.74
C ILE A 169 18.57 10.05 -0.88
N GLN A 170 18.74 11.36 -0.64
CA GLN A 170 20.04 12.02 -0.71
C GLN A 170 21.01 11.49 0.35
N LYS A 171 20.54 11.26 1.57
CA LYS A 171 21.37 10.64 2.63
C LYS A 171 21.83 9.25 2.21
N ARG A 172 20.95 8.42 1.65
CA ARG A 172 21.27 7.05 1.24
C ARG A 172 22.24 7.03 0.05
N ARG A 173 22.08 7.93 -0.93
CA ARG A 173 23.04 8.07 -2.06
C ARG A 173 24.45 8.46 -1.63
N ASN A 174 24.58 9.21 -0.54
CA ASN A 174 25.88 9.66 -0.01
C ASN A 174 26.46 8.72 1.05
N SER A 175 25.76 7.65 1.41
CA SER A 175 26.21 6.63 2.35
C SER A 175 26.93 5.50 1.62
N GLU A 176 27.92 4.89 2.25
CA GLU A 176 28.53 3.64 1.77
C GLU A 176 27.72 2.40 2.18
N GLU A 177 26.83 2.54 3.17
CA GLU A 177 25.96 1.46 3.65
C GLU A 177 24.83 1.21 2.64
N LYS A 178 24.76 -0.03 2.13
CA LYS A 178 23.67 -0.50 1.29
C LYS A 178 22.79 -1.44 2.09
N GLU A 179 21.55 -1.04 2.31
CA GLU A 179 20.52 -1.91 2.87
C GLU A 179 19.81 -2.64 1.75
N ASP A 180 19.50 -3.92 1.94
CA ASP A 180 18.68 -4.68 0.99
C ASP A 180 17.21 -4.37 1.28
N ASP A 181 16.70 -3.26 0.74
CA ASP A 181 15.30 -2.81 0.91
C ASP A 181 14.71 -2.24 -0.41
N MET A 182 13.44 -1.86 -0.38
CA MET A 182 12.74 -1.26 -1.53
C MET A 182 13.35 0.07 -1.96
N LEU A 183 13.82 0.90 -1.03
CA LEU A 183 14.44 2.19 -1.37
C LEU A 183 15.74 1.97 -2.15
N GLN A 184 16.60 1.05 -1.70
CA GLN A 184 17.82 0.66 -2.38
C GLN A 184 17.50 0.04 -3.76
N THR A 185 16.47 -0.80 -3.84
CA THR A 185 16.00 -1.35 -5.11
C THR A 185 15.66 -0.25 -6.13
N LEU A 186 14.98 0.82 -5.70
CA LEU A 186 14.65 1.96 -6.57
C LEU A 186 15.86 2.84 -6.88
N LEU A 187 16.78 3.02 -5.94
CA LEU A 187 18.02 3.77 -6.16
C LEU A 187 18.94 3.12 -7.21
N ASP A 188 18.98 1.79 -7.21
CA ASP A 188 19.80 0.99 -8.13
C ASP A 188 19.09 0.69 -9.46
N ALA A 189 17.80 1.04 -9.58
CA ALA A 189 17.01 0.81 -10.77
C ALA A 189 17.34 1.80 -11.91
N SER A 190 17.24 1.30 -13.14
CA SER A 190 17.34 2.09 -14.36
C SER A 190 16.27 1.67 -15.37
N TYR A 191 15.79 2.65 -16.14
CA TYR A 191 14.92 2.39 -17.29
C TYR A 191 15.69 1.64 -18.38
N LYS A 192 14.98 1.09 -19.38
CA LYS A 192 15.62 0.34 -20.48
C LYS A 192 16.63 1.16 -21.30
N ASP A 193 16.49 2.47 -21.33
CA ASP A 193 17.43 3.38 -21.99
C ASP A 193 18.70 3.64 -21.15
N GLY A 194 18.81 3.04 -19.96
CA GLY A 194 19.91 3.18 -19.03
C GLY A 194 19.78 4.37 -18.08
N ARG A 195 18.73 5.19 -18.19
CA ARG A 195 18.53 6.34 -17.32
C ARG A 195 18.16 5.88 -15.90
N PRO A 196 18.84 6.34 -14.85
CA PRO A 196 18.42 6.07 -13.47
C PRO A 196 17.13 6.83 -13.12
N LEU A 197 16.43 6.35 -12.09
CA LEU A 197 15.30 7.10 -11.53
C LEU A 197 15.79 8.41 -10.89
N THR A 198 15.07 9.50 -11.17
CA THR A 198 15.24 10.76 -10.46
C THR A 198 14.67 10.65 -9.05
N ASP A 199 15.16 11.50 -8.14
CA ASP A 199 14.64 11.53 -6.77
C ASP A 199 13.13 11.86 -6.72
N ASP A 200 12.62 12.63 -7.68
CA ASP A 200 11.18 12.92 -7.80
C ASP A 200 10.36 11.69 -8.20
N GLU A 201 10.86 10.91 -9.15
CA GLU A 201 10.24 9.63 -9.55
C GLU A 201 10.28 8.63 -8.37
N ILE A 202 11.41 8.49 -7.68
CA ILE A 202 11.53 7.60 -6.51
C ILE A 202 10.55 8.03 -5.42
N ALA A 203 10.54 9.32 -5.05
CA ALA A 203 9.63 9.82 -4.03
C ALA A 203 8.15 9.58 -4.42
N GLY A 204 7.78 9.82 -5.68
CA GLY A 204 6.42 9.57 -6.15
C GLY A 204 6.04 8.08 -6.15
N MET A 205 6.96 7.21 -6.53
CA MET A 205 6.76 5.75 -6.47
C MET A 205 6.60 5.26 -5.02
N LEU A 206 7.36 5.82 -4.07
CA LEU A 206 7.23 5.49 -2.64
C LEU A 206 5.88 5.94 -2.07
N ILE A 207 5.38 7.13 -2.45
CA ILE A 207 4.03 7.58 -2.06
C ILE A 207 2.99 6.60 -2.60
N GLY A 208 3.07 6.27 -3.90
CA GLY A 208 2.13 5.33 -4.53
C GLY A 208 2.14 3.94 -3.87
N LEU A 209 3.33 3.44 -3.51
CA LEU A 209 3.50 2.13 -2.91
C LEU A 209 2.84 2.02 -1.52
N LEU A 210 2.98 3.04 -0.68
CA LEU A 210 2.32 3.07 0.63
C LEU A 210 0.80 3.12 0.47
N LEU A 211 0.30 4.02 -0.37
CA LEU A 211 -1.14 4.22 -0.56
C LEU A 211 -1.81 2.98 -1.18
N ALA A 212 -1.10 2.26 -2.05
CA ALA A 212 -1.56 1.00 -2.61
C ALA A 212 -1.71 -0.10 -1.54
N GLY A 213 -0.75 -0.19 -0.61
CA GLY A 213 -0.73 -1.22 0.44
C GLY A 213 -1.63 -0.90 1.64
N GLN A 214 -1.80 0.38 1.96
CA GLN A 214 -2.48 0.83 3.16
C GLN A 214 -3.99 0.55 3.17
N HIS A 215 -4.73 1.19 2.25
CA HIS A 215 -6.20 1.17 2.27
C HIS A 215 -6.77 -0.21 1.95
N THR A 216 -6.15 -0.89 1.00
CA THR A 216 -6.57 -2.22 0.56
C THR A 216 -6.41 -3.23 1.70
N SER A 217 -5.28 -3.20 2.41
CA SER A 217 -5.02 -4.12 3.52
C SER A 217 -5.83 -3.77 4.76
N SER A 218 -6.01 -2.48 5.11
CA SER A 218 -6.75 -2.10 6.33
C SER A 218 -8.23 -2.45 6.25
N THR A 219 -8.87 -2.15 5.11
CA THR A 219 -10.26 -2.53 4.86
C THR A 219 -10.44 -4.05 4.85
N THR A 220 -9.58 -4.77 4.15
CA THR A 220 -9.63 -6.25 4.08
C THR A 220 -9.44 -6.87 5.46
N SER A 221 -8.46 -6.40 6.23
CA SER A 221 -8.14 -6.93 7.55
C SER A 221 -9.25 -6.64 8.57
N ALA A 222 -9.87 -5.45 8.50
CA ALA A 222 -11.01 -5.11 9.35
C ALA A 222 -12.22 -6.01 9.06
N TRP A 223 -12.56 -6.20 7.78
CA TRP A 223 -13.63 -7.11 7.39
C TRP A 223 -13.35 -8.55 7.81
N LEU A 224 -12.13 -9.05 7.58
CA LEU A 224 -11.71 -10.37 8.04
C LEU A 224 -11.89 -10.50 9.56
N GLY A 225 -11.47 -9.51 10.33
CA GLY A 225 -11.67 -9.46 11.78
C GLY A 225 -13.14 -9.58 12.19
N PHE A 226 -14.04 -8.83 11.53
CA PHE A 226 -15.49 -8.95 11.78
C PHE A 226 -16.07 -10.31 11.37
N PHE A 227 -15.63 -10.90 10.26
CA PHE A 227 -16.07 -12.23 9.85
C PHE A 227 -15.62 -13.33 10.80
N ILE A 228 -14.38 -13.25 11.29
CA ILE A 228 -13.85 -14.15 12.34
C ILE A 228 -14.60 -13.95 13.66
N ALA A 229 -14.87 -12.69 14.05
CA ALA A 229 -15.58 -12.40 15.29
C ALA A 229 -17.02 -12.92 15.29
N ARG A 230 -17.68 -12.92 14.11
CA ARG A 230 -19.04 -13.42 13.91
C ARG A 230 -19.14 -14.95 14.02
N ASP A 231 -18.11 -15.68 13.60
CA ASP A 231 -18.09 -17.15 13.59
C ASP A 231 -16.99 -17.70 14.50
N LYS A 232 -17.38 -18.07 15.73
CA LYS A 232 -16.44 -18.59 16.74
C LYS A 232 -15.78 -19.91 16.35
N ALA A 233 -16.47 -20.76 15.59
CA ALA A 233 -15.87 -22.01 15.12
C ALA A 233 -14.75 -21.73 14.10
N VAL A 234 -14.91 -20.72 13.25
CA VAL A 234 -13.85 -20.24 12.36
C VAL A 234 -12.69 -19.66 13.16
N GLN A 235 -12.96 -18.84 14.18
CA GLN A 235 -11.92 -18.27 15.06
C GLN A 235 -11.08 -19.36 15.75
N GLU A 236 -11.73 -20.34 16.36
CA GLU A 236 -11.07 -21.48 17.03
C GLU A 236 -10.26 -22.31 16.05
N ARG A 237 -10.79 -22.55 14.84
CA ARG A 237 -10.08 -23.28 13.79
C ARG A 237 -8.84 -22.55 13.29
N CYS A 238 -8.91 -21.23 13.09
CA CYS A 238 -7.73 -20.42 12.76
C CYS A 238 -6.65 -20.56 13.83
N PHE A 239 -7.02 -20.46 15.11
CA PHE A 239 -6.08 -20.59 16.21
C PHE A 239 -5.48 -21.99 16.32
N ALA A 240 -6.29 -23.03 16.13
CA ALA A 240 -5.81 -24.42 16.09
C ALA A 240 -4.84 -24.66 14.93
N GLU A 241 -5.09 -24.08 13.75
CA GLU A 241 -4.16 -24.13 12.62
C GLU A 241 -2.81 -23.49 12.96
N GLN A 242 -2.80 -22.32 13.63
CA GLN A 242 -1.54 -21.67 14.03
C GLN A 242 -0.69 -22.59 14.92
N LYS A 243 -1.29 -23.27 15.90
CA LYS A 243 -0.57 -24.26 16.72
C LYS A 243 -0.10 -25.46 15.92
N ALA A 244 -0.92 -25.96 15.01
CA ALA A 244 -0.57 -27.12 14.17
C ALA A 244 0.60 -26.81 13.22
N VAL A 245 0.69 -25.59 12.70
CA VAL A 245 1.74 -25.16 11.75
C VAL A 245 2.99 -24.69 12.48
N CYS A 246 2.86 -23.93 13.56
CA CYS A 246 3.98 -23.28 14.23
C CYS A 246 4.53 -24.06 15.43
N GLY A 247 3.73 -24.95 16.03
CA GLY A 247 4.01 -25.56 17.34
C GLY A 247 3.15 -24.96 18.46
N ASP A 248 2.96 -25.73 19.53
CA ASP A 248 2.12 -25.33 20.68
C ASP A 248 2.66 -24.13 21.46
N ASP A 249 3.96 -23.90 21.41
CA ASP A 249 4.67 -22.78 22.03
C ASP A 249 4.59 -21.47 21.22
N LEU A 250 4.02 -21.53 19.99
CA LEU A 250 3.83 -20.39 19.08
C LEU A 250 5.11 -19.52 18.96
N PRO A 251 6.21 -20.08 18.43
CA PRO A 251 7.46 -19.35 18.25
C PRO A 251 7.30 -18.18 17.26
N PRO A 252 8.29 -17.27 17.15
CA PRO A 252 8.26 -16.16 16.20
C PRO A 252 7.84 -16.60 14.79
N PHE A 253 6.95 -15.82 14.18
CA PHE A 253 6.32 -16.20 12.92
C PHE A 253 7.34 -16.17 11.77
N SER A 254 7.25 -17.12 10.85
CA SER A 254 8.14 -17.23 9.71
C SER A 254 7.37 -17.22 8.39
N LEU A 255 8.05 -16.93 7.28
CA LEU A 255 7.43 -17.03 5.95
C LEU A 255 6.93 -18.45 5.64
N PHE A 256 7.59 -19.48 6.18
CA PHE A 256 7.14 -20.87 6.05
C PHE A 256 5.82 -21.09 6.80
N SER A 257 5.72 -20.58 8.04
CA SER A 257 4.51 -20.61 8.84
C SER A 257 3.34 -19.88 8.14
N ALA A 258 3.62 -18.75 7.50
CA ALA A 258 2.66 -18.01 6.70
C ALA A 258 2.12 -18.85 5.53
N GLN A 259 3.00 -19.50 4.78
CA GLN A 259 2.62 -20.37 3.65
C GLN A 259 1.89 -21.65 4.10
N GLY A 260 2.20 -22.16 5.30
CA GLY A 260 1.55 -23.33 5.88
C GLY A 260 0.14 -23.07 6.41
N SER A 261 -0.24 -21.81 6.66
CA SER A 261 -1.54 -21.40 7.21
C SER A 261 -2.65 -21.35 6.13
N GLN A 262 -2.97 -22.51 5.55
CA GLN A 262 -3.86 -22.59 4.39
C GLN A 262 -5.31 -22.18 4.68
N PHE A 263 -5.86 -22.51 5.85
CA PHE A 263 -7.21 -22.15 6.23
C PHE A 263 -7.32 -20.65 6.46
N ALA A 264 -6.44 -20.06 7.27
CA ALA A 264 -6.36 -18.62 7.47
C ALA A 264 -6.13 -17.87 6.15
N GLY A 265 -5.24 -18.37 5.29
CA GLY A 265 -5.02 -17.84 3.93
C GLY A 265 -6.28 -17.89 3.08
N SER A 266 -7.06 -18.98 3.14
CA SER A 266 -8.30 -19.09 2.37
C SER A 266 -9.39 -18.10 2.82
N LEU A 267 -9.33 -17.58 4.05
CA LEU A 267 -10.30 -16.60 4.52
C LEU A 267 -10.09 -15.22 3.90
N SER A 268 -8.86 -14.86 3.51
CA SER A 268 -8.60 -13.60 2.81
C SER A 268 -9.03 -13.65 1.34
N GLU A 269 -9.17 -14.84 0.77
CA GLU A 269 -9.59 -15.06 -0.63
C GLU A 269 -11.10 -15.28 -0.81
N ARG A 270 -11.81 -15.60 0.28
CA ARG A 270 -13.24 -15.91 0.20
C ARG A 270 -14.08 -14.65 0.06
N ASN A 271 -14.92 -14.64 -0.97
CA ASN A 271 -16.12 -13.79 -1.01
C ASN A 271 -17.06 -14.23 0.12
N PHE A 272 -16.98 -13.56 1.27
CA PHE A 272 -18.01 -13.66 2.28
C PHE A 272 -19.30 -13.07 1.71
N LYS A 273 -20.16 -13.93 1.14
CA LYS A 273 -21.52 -13.52 0.81
C LYS A 273 -22.20 -13.11 2.13
N ALA A 274 -22.63 -11.86 2.20
CA ALA A 274 -23.47 -11.34 3.27
C ALA A 274 -24.84 -12.02 3.24
#